data_AF-S3ZE11-F1
#
_entry.id   AF-S3ZE11-F1
#
_cell.length_a   1.000
_cell.length_b   1.000
_cell.length_c   1.000
_cell.angle_alpha   90.00
_cell.angle_beta   90.00
_cell.angle_gamma   90.00
#
_symmetry.space_group_name_H-M   'P 1'
#
loop_
_entity.id
_entity.type
_entity.pdbx_description
1 polymer ?
#
loop_
_entity_poly.entity_id
_entity_poly.type
_entity_poly.pdbx_seq_one_letter_code
_entity_poly.pdbx_strand_id
1 'polypeptide(L)'
;MSENPAVETAARVIAAAIVHGTSTDVAREVAQCLDDARLLVQRTAPVDGPFRVYVEPIPTGVTLDVEAFVQHVVYDIVELLLGDKYGDRFDGLVDVRSRDPHLIERPGDLPFECLVADLVADVGTKMPVYRPQVLRLAEQMLVRAAPQAIPGQRAEGGAAA
;
A
#
# COMPACT_ATOMS: atom_id res chain seq x y z
N MET A 1 -6.56 35.71 -7.91
CA MET A 1 -6.76 34.26 -8.07
C MET A 1 -5.95 33.85 -9.29
N SER A 2 -4.74 33.31 -9.09
CA SER A 2 -3.91 32.86 -10.21
C SER A 2 -4.32 31.42 -10.49
N GLU A 3 -5.17 31.21 -11.50
CA GLU A 3 -5.49 29.87 -11.98
C GLU A 3 -4.20 29.26 -12.54
N ASN A 4 -3.87 28.06 -12.06
CA ASN A 4 -2.65 27.37 -12.44
C ASN A 4 -2.87 26.80 -13.86
N PRO A 5 -2.14 27.28 -14.89
CA PRO A 5 -2.38 26.88 -16.29
C PRO A 5 -2.21 25.37 -16.53
N ALA A 6 -1.46 24.67 -15.66
CA ALA A 6 -1.32 23.23 -15.71
C ALA A 6 -2.62 22.47 -15.35
N VAL A 7 -3.40 23.01 -14.41
CA VAL A 7 -4.67 22.40 -13.97
C VAL A 7 -5.74 22.55 -15.05
N GLU A 8 -5.79 23.73 -15.68
CA GLU A 8 -6.72 24.00 -16.78
C GLU A 8 -6.40 23.13 -18.01
N THR A 9 -5.11 22.95 -18.31
CA THR A 9 -4.66 22.07 -19.39
C THR A 9 -5.06 20.62 -19.10
N ALA A 10 -4.78 20.11 -17.89
CA ALA A 10 -5.13 18.74 -17.51
C ALA A 10 -6.64 18.46 -17.56
N ALA A 11 -7.47 19.40 -17.07
CA ALA A 11 -8.93 19.28 -17.15
C ALA A 11 -9.45 19.20 -18.58
N ARG A 12 -8.84 19.97 -19.50
CA ARG A 12 -9.21 19.99 -20.92
C ARG A 12 -8.88 18.67 -21.62
N VAL A 13 -7.72 18.08 -21.33
CA VAL A 13 -7.31 16.80 -21.94
C VAL A 13 -8.13 15.64 -21.38
N ILE A 14 -8.45 15.62 -20.08
CA ILE A 14 -9.35 14.61 -19.49
C ILE A 14 -10.75 14.69 -20.09
N ALA A 15 -11.31 15.90 -20.24
CA ALA A 15 -12.61 16.08 -20.88
C ALA A 15 -12.63 15.59 -22.34
N ALA A 16 -11.56 15.84 -23.10
CA ALA A 16 -11.41 15.34 -24.46
C ALA A 16 -11.30 13.80 -24.51
N ALA A 17 -10.56 13.19 -23.57
CA ALA A 17 -10.40 11.73 -23.48
C ALA A 17 -11.72 11.01 -23.16
N ILE A 18 -12.55 11.60 -22.29
CA ILE A 18 -13.88 11.07 -21.94
C ILE A 18 -14.84 11.15 -23.13
N VAL A 19 -14.79 12.24 -23.90
CA VAL A 19 -15.70 12.49 -25.03
C VAL A 19 -15.34 11.68 -26.27
N HIS A 20 -14.06 11.46 -26.55
CA HIS A 20 -13.60 10.85 -27.81
C HIS A 20 -13.23 9.36 -27.70
N GLY A 21 -13.27 8.78 -26.50
CA GLY A 21 -12.80 7.41 -26.26
C GLY A 21 -11.28 7.33 -26.25
N THR A 22 -10.76 6.38 -25.48
CA THR A 22 -9.33 6.28 -25.12
C THR A 22 -8.45 5.91 -26.31
N SER A 23 -8.06 6.91 -27.11
CA SER A 23 -6.85 6.79 -27.93
C SER A 23 -5.63 6.71 -27.01
N THR A 24 -4.73 5.77 -27.29
CA THR A 24 -3.49 5.52 -26.53
C THR A 24 -2.60 6.77 -26.44
N ASP A 25 -2.64 7.63 -27.45
CA ASP A 25 -1.83 8.86 -27.49
C ASP A 25 -2.37 9.92 -26.53
N VAL A 26 -3.70 10.07 -26.45
CA VAL A 26 -4.35 10.99 -25.50
C VAL A 26 -4.14 10.51 -24.06
N ALA A 27 -4.18 9.21 -23.81
CA ALA A 27 -3.89 8.65 -22.48
C ALA A 27 -2.44 8.95 -22.04
N ARG A 28 -1.47 8.91 -22.97
CA ARG A 28 -0.07 9.23 -22.70
C ARG A 28 0.13 10.73 -22.43
N GLU A 29 -0.56 11.59 -23.19
CA GLU A 29 -0.51 13.04 -23.01
C GLU A 29 -1.17 13.49 -21.70
N VAL A 30 -2.30 12.87 -21.32
CA VAL A 30 -2.92 13.05 -19.99
C VAL A 30 -1.96 12.61 -18.89
N ALA A 31 -1.34 11.43 -19.01
CA ALA A 31 -0.41 10.93 -18.01
C ALA A 31 0.80 11.88 -17.83
N GLN A 32 1.37 12.39 -18.92
CA GLN A 32 2.46 13.36 -18.87
C GLN A 32 2.02 14.69 -18.23
N CYS A 33 0.87 15.23 -18.63
CA CYS A 33 0.34 16.47 -18.04
C CYS A 33 0.04 16.33 -16.54
N LEU A 34 -0.49 15.17 -16.12
CA LEU A 34 -0.75 14.89 -14.71
C LEU A 34 0.55 14.68 -13.92
N ASP A 35 1.60 14.12 -14.52
CA ASP A 35 2.93 14.00 -13.90
C ASP A 35 3.62 15.37 -13.77
N ASP A 36 3.57 16.19 -14.83
CA ASP A 36 4.07 17.58 -14.83
C ASP A 36 3.34 18.43 -13.78
N ALA A 37 2.03 18.22 -13.61
CA ALA A 37 1.22 18.85 -12.56
C ALA A 37 1.41 18.21 -11.17
N ARG A 38 2.21 17.14 -11.04
CA ARG A 38 2.38 16.32 -9.82
C ARG A 38 1.06 15.80 -9.22
N LEU A 39 0.06 15.61 -10.06
CA LEU A 39 -1.26 15.08 -9.69
C LEU A 39 -1.33 13.55 -9.81
N LEU A 40 -0.42 12.93 -10.56
CA LEU A 40 -0.16 11.51 -10.35
C LEU A 40 0.54 11.35 -9.01
N VAL A 41 0.03 10.42 -8.18
CA VAL A 41 0.79 9.92 -7.03
C VAL A 41 2.09 9.37 -7.61
N GLN A 42 3.17 10.14 -7.51
CA GLN A 42 4.48 9.71 -7.97
C GLN A 42 4.90 8.54 -7.09
N ARG A 43 4.61 7.32 -7.55
CA ARG A 43 5.15 6.11 -6.96
C ARG A 43 6.66 6.26 -7.00
N THR A 44 7.25 6.37 -5.82
CA THR A 44 8.69 6.53 -5.61
C THR A 44 9.44 5.41 -6.33
N ALA A 45 10.66 5.66 -6.81
CA ALA A 45 11.50 4.58 -7.32
C ALA A 45 11.66 3.48 -6.25
N PRO A 46 11.33 2.21 -6.55
CA PRO A 46 11.35 1.15 -5.56
C PRO A 46 12.77 0.89 -5.06
N VAL A 47 12.90 0.46 -3.82
CA VAL A 47 14.14 -0.13 -3.34
C VAL A 47 14.23 -1.55 -3.91
N ASP A 48 15.12 -1.76 -4.89
CA ASP A 48 15.26 -3.03 -5.60
C ASP A 48 15.77 -4.17 -4.71
N GLY A 49 15.01 -5.26 -4.64
CA GLY A 49 15.35 -6.48 -3.92
C GLY A 49 14.48 -7.67 -4.30
N PRO A 50 14.54 -8.79 -3.54
CA PRO A 50 13.62 -9.90 -3.77
C PRO A 50 12.16 -9.45 -3.64
N PHE A 51 11.90 -8.48 -2.76
CA PHE A 51 10.64 -7.78 -2.63
C PHE A 51 10.87 -6.30 -2.93
N ARG A 52 10.03 -5.73 -3.80
CA ARG A 52 10.03 -4.30 -4.08
C ARG A 52 9.34 -3.58 -2.92
N VAL A 53 10.01 -2.58 -2.35
CA VAL A 53 9.46 -1.74 -1.27
C VAL A 53 9.39 -0.29 -1.77
N TYR A 54 8.23 0.34 -1.60
CA TYR A 54 8.05 1.76 -1.89
C TYR A 54 7.91 2.56 -0.59
N VAL A 55 8.41 3.80 -0.61
CA VAL A 55 8.28 4.73 0.51
C VAL A 55 7.40 5.90 0.10
N GLU A 56 6.27 6.05 0.76
CA GLU A 56 5.30 7.11 0.55
C GLU A 56 5.30 8.08 1.73
N PRO A 57 5.41 9.39 1.51
CA PRO A 57 5.39 10.36 2.60
C PRO A 57 3.96 10.51 3.15
N ILE A 58 3.83 10.63 4.46
CA ILE A 58 2.60 11.02 5.15
C ILE A 58 2.92 12.22 6.07
N PRO A 59 1.92 13.03 6.50
CA PRO A 59 2.19 14.26 7.25
C PRO A 59 3.07 14.07 8.51
N THR A 60 3.02 12.89 9.13
CA THR A 60 3.72 12.56 10.37
C THR A 60 4.87 11.56 10.19
N GLY A 61 5.24 11.21 8.95
CA GLY A 61 6.26 10.19 8.70
C GLY A 61 6.20 9.58 7.29
N VAL A 62 6.33 8.26 7.23
CA VAL A 62 6.30 7.52 5.95
C VAL A 62 5.48 6.24 6.08
N THR A 63 4.83 5.85 4.99
CA THR A 63 4.22 4.53 4.79
C THR A 63 5.14 3.70 3.90
N LEU A 64 5.27 2.41 4.25
CA LEU A 64 5.98 1.44 3.43
C LEU A 64 4.97 0.59 2.66
N ASP A 65 5.04 0.65 1.34
CA ASP A 65 4.33 -0.31 0.48
C ASP A 65 5.15 -1.60 0.40
N VAL A 66 4.58 -2.65 0.97
CA VAL A 66 5.16 -4.02 1.02
C VAL A 66 4.27 -5.02 0.29
N GLU A 67 3.47 -4.57 -0.69
CA GLU A 67 2.50 -5.39 -1.43
C GLU A 67 3.12 -6.71 -1.93
N ALA A 68 4.31 -6.66 -2.51
CA ALA A 68 4.98 -7.86 -3.04
C ALA A 68 5.28 -8.92 -1.97
N PHE A 69 5.63 -8.50 -0.75
CA PHE A 69 5.85 -9.42 0.36
C PHE A 69 4.54 -10.02 0.86
N VAL A 70 3.49 -9.19 0.97
CA VAL A 70 2.15 -9.65 1.37
C VAL A 70 1.60 -10.65 0.35
N GLN A 71 1.75 -10.40 -0.94
CA GLN A 71 1.34 -11.34 -1.99
C GLN A 71 2.03 -12.69 -1.81
N HIS A 72 3.34 -12.71 -1.54
CA HIS A 72 4.06 -13.96 -1.29
C HIS A 72 3.54 -14.72 -0.06
N VAL A 73 3.31 -14.03 1.06
CA VAL A 73 2.73 -14.64 2.26
C VAL A 73 1.33 -15.20 1.97
N VAL A 74 0.51 -14.47 1.20
CA VAL A 74 -0.83 -14.96 0.82
C VAL A 74 -0.73 -16.20 -0.06
N TYR A 75 0.22 -16.28 -0.99
CA TYR A 75 0.46 -17.49 -1.78
C TYR A 75 0.82 -18.67 -0.87
N ASP A 76 1.73 -18.49 0.08
CA ASP A 76 2.11 -19.55 1.03
C ASP A 76 0.92 -20.03 1.86
N ILE A 77 0.07 -19.10 2.34
CA ILE A 77 -1.17 -19.44 3.06
C ILE A 77 -2.09 -20.27 2.17
N VAL A 78 -2.32 -19.84 0.93
CA VAL A 78 -3.20 -20.56 0.00
C VAL A 78 -2.65 -21.95 -0.29
N GLU A 79 -1.34 -22.11 -0.47
CA GLU A 79 -0.71 -23.42 -0.65
C GLU A 79 -0.88 -24.31 0.59
N LEU A 80 -0.68 -23.77 1.78
CA LEU A 80 -0.87 -24.49 3.05
C LEU A 80 -2.33 -24.93 3.28
N LEU A 81 -3.28 -24.10 2.89
CA LEU A 81 -4.72 -24.39 3.01
C LEU A 81 -5.20 -25.39 1.95
N LEU A 82 -4.65 -25.34 0.73
CA LEU A 82 -4.99 -26.28 -0.33
C LEU A 82 -4.25 -27.62 -0.19
N GLY A 83 -3.21 -27.67 0.63
CA GLY A 83 -2.47 -28.89 0.94
C GLY A 83 -3.04 -29.69 2.10
N ASP A 84 -2.47 -30.87 2.31
CA ASP A 84 -2.93 -31.85 3.31
C ASP A 84 -2.71 -31.39 4.77
N LYS A 85 -1.92 -30.34 5.00
CA LYS A 85 -1.54 -29.92 6.36
C LYS A 85 -2.68 -29.22 7.10
N TYR A 86 -3.44 -28.36 6.41
CA TYR A 86 -4.50 -27.56 7.01
C TYR A 86 -5.85 -27.65 6.31
N GLY A 87 -5.94 -28.27 5.11
CA GLY A 87 -7.19 -28.38 4.34
C GLY A 87 -8.36 -28.91 5.16
N ASP A 88 -8.22 -30.09 5.77
CA ASP A 88 -9.30 -30.71 6.58
C ASP A 88 -9.75 -29.82 7.76
N ARG A 89 -8.81 -29.12 8.40
CA ARG A 89 -9.12 -28.21 9.53
C ARG A 89 -9.88 -26.97 9.02
N PHE A 90 -9.50 -26.46 7.86
CA PHE A 90 -10.16 -25.31 7.23
C PHE A 90 -11.57 -25.68 6.77
N ASP A 91 -11.74 -26.82 6.10
CA ASP A 91 -13.05 -27.32 5.67
C ASP A 91 -13.99 -27.53 6.87
N GLY A 92 -13.47 -28.13 7.96
CA GLY A 92 -14.22 -28.28 9.20
C GLY A 92 -14.71 -26.94 9.80
N LEU A 93 -13.90 -25.88 9.72
CA LEU A 93 -14.30 -24.53 10.16
C LEU A 93 -15.39 -23.92 9.26
N VAL A 94 -15.27 -24.09 7.94
CA VAL A 94 -16.27 -23.61 6.97
C VAL A 94 -17.62 -24.30 7.23
N ASP A 95 -17.60 -25.60 7.48
CA ASP A 95 -18.80 -26.38 7.78
C ASP A 95 -19.49 -25.95 9.08
N VAL A 96 -18.71 -25.72 10.14
CA VAL A 96 -19.24 -25.26 11.44
C VAL A 96 -19.86 -23.87 11.31
N ARG A 97 -19.16 -22.93 10.67
CA ARG A 97 -19.65 -21.56 10.46
C ARG A 97 -20.93 -21.52 9.62
N SER A 98 -21.06 -22.45 8.68
CA SER A 98 -22.26 -22.57 7.84
C SER A 98 -23.49 -23.07 8.62
N ARG A 99 -23.28 -23.79 9.73
CA ARG A 99 -24.36 -24.38 10.55
C ARG A 99 -24.79 -23.47 11.70
N ASP A 100 -23.86 -22.71 12.28
CA ASP A 100 -24.18 -21.74 13.32
C ASP A 100 -23.22 -20.53 13.27
N PRO A 101 -23.65 -19.39 12.68
CA PRO A 101 -22.82 -18.19 12.58
C PRO A 101 -22.67 -17.45 13.92
N HIS A 102 -23.37 -17.87 14.97
CA HIS A 102 -23.36 -17.25 16.30
C HIS A 102 -22.88 -18.19 17.40
N LEU A 103 -22.28 -19.33 17.04
CA LEU A 103 -21.67 -20.21 18.02
C LEU A 103 -20.61 -19.40 18.79
N ILE A 104 -20.95 -19.04 20.03
CA ILE A 104 -20.07 -18.28 20.91
C ILE A 104 -18.96 -19.25 21.32
N GLU A 105 -17.91 -19.28 20.51
CA GLU A 105 -16.71 -20.05 20.79
C GLU A 105 -16.12 -19.51 22.11
N ARG A 106 -15.87 -20.41 23.08
CA ARG A 106 -15.41 -20.02 24.42
C ARG A 106 -13.97 -19.48 24.35
N PRO A 107 -13.59 -18.50 25.20
CA PRO A 107 -12.22 -18.00 25.22
C PRO A 107 -11.25 -19.14 25.59
N GLY A 108 -10.42 -19.57 24.63
CA GLY A 108 -9.39 -20.61 24.83
C GLY A 108 -9.46 -21.79 23.87
N ASP A 109 -10.61 -22.07 23.25
CA ASP A 109 -10.83 -23.19 22.31
C ASP A 109 -11.32 -22.67 20.95
N LEU A 110 -10.85 -21.49 20.52
CA LEU A 110 -11.25 -20.85 19.27
C LEU A 110 -10.51 -21.54 18.11
N PRO A 111 -11.12 -22.52 17.40
CA PRO A 111 -10.37 -23.35 16.46
C PRO A 111 -9.91 -22.52 15.25
N PHE A 112 -10.61 -21.42 14.97
CA PHE A 112 -10.20 -20.39 14.02
C PHE A 112 -8.92 -19.68 14.46
N GLU A 113 -8.82 -19.22 15.71
CA GLU A 113 -7.61 -18.55 16.20
C GLU A 113 -6.42 -19.49 16.28
N CYS A 114 -6.64 -20.75 16.67
CA CYS A 114 -5.60 -21.78 16.63
C CYS A 114 -5.09 -22.02 15.21
N LEU A 115 -5.99 -22.10 14.22
CA LEU A 115 -5.58 -22.23 12.82
C LEU A 115 -4.78 -21.02 12.35
N VAL A 116 -5.21 -19.80 12.70
CA VAL A 116 -4.47 -18.57 12.38
C VAL A 116 -3.08 -18.57 13.02
N ALA A 117 -2.97 -18.95 14.30
CA ALA A 117 -1.68 -19.01 15.00
C ALA A 117 -0.74 -20.03 14.36
N ASP A 118 -1.25 -21.21 13.99
CA ASP A 118 -0.47 -22.26 13.32
C ASP A 118 -0.01 -21.81 11.92
N LEU A 119 -0.90 -21.19 11.13
CA LEU A 119 -0.55 -20.62 9.82
C LEU A 119 0.53 -19.56 9.96
N VAL A 120 0.41 -18.65 10.93
CA VAL A 120 1.41 -17.59 11.20
C VAL A 120 2.77 -18.19 11.60
N ALA A 121 2.79 -19.32 12.32
CA ALA A 121 4.02 -20.00 12.71
C ALA A 121 4.74 -20.64 11.51
N ASP A 122 3.98 -21.07 10.49
CA ASP A 122 4.51 -21.69 9.29
C ASP A 122 4.90 -20.70 8.19
N VAL A 123 4.19 -19.57 8.08
CA VAL A 123 4.49 -18.58 7.03
C VAL A 123 5.67 -17.68 7.40
N GLY A 124 6.43 -17.27 6.38
CA GLY A 124 7.53 -16.33 6.55
C GLY A 124 7.01 -14.94 6.97
N THR A 125 7.07 -14.61 8.27
CA THR A 125 6.67 -13.28 8.79
C THR A 125 7.74 -12.20 8.64
N LYS A 126 8.93 -12.56 8.15
CA LYS A 126 10.09 -11.68 8.05
C LYS A 126 10.45 -11.42 6.61
N MET A 127 10.50 -10.14 6.24
CA MET A 127 11.00 -9.72 4.93
C MET A 127 12.53 -9.54 5.00
N PRO A 128 13.32 -10.27 4.20
CA PRO A 128 14.76 -10.05 4.11
C PRO A 128 15.03 -8.72 3.39
N VAL A 129 15.82 -7.85 4.03
CA VAL A 129 16.31 -6.61 3.43
C VAL A 129 17.84 -6.67 3.40
N TYR A 130 18.42 -6.70 2.20
CA TYR A 130 19.86 -6.89 2.04
C TYR A 130 20.65 -5.60 2.22
N ARG A 131 21.95 -5.72 2.52
CA ARG A 131 22.83 -4.60 2.91
C ARG A 131 22.69 -3.33 2.04
N PRO A 132 22.72 -3.40 0.69
CA PRO A 132 22.54 -2.20 -0.13
C PRO A 132 21.10 -1.65 -0.11
N GLN A 133 20.10 -2.52 0.04
CA GLN A 133 18.68 -2.12 0.17
C GLN A 133 18.42 -1.41 1.48
N VAL A 134 19.00 -1.89 2.58
CA VAL A 134 18.86 -1.24 3.90
C VAL A 134 19.31 0.21 3.83
N LEU A 135 20.46 0.48 3.20
CA LEU A 135 20.99 1.84 3.08
C LEU A 135 20.10 2.73 2.21
N ARG A 136 19.64 2.23 1.05
CA ARG A 136 18.73 2.98 0.16
C ARG A 136 17.38 3.25 0.81
N LEU A 137 16.82 2.26 1.51
CA LEU A 137 15.56 2.41 2.23
C LEU A 137 15.70 3.44 3.35
N ALA A 138 16.77 3.37 4.13
CA ALA A 138 17.05 4.35 5.18
C ALA A 138 17.19 5.76 4.61
N GLU A 139 17.91 5.94 3.50
CA GLU A 139 18.04 7.23 2.82
C GLU A 139 16.68 7.78 2.36
N GLN A 140 15.87 6.95 1.68
CA GLN A 140 14.53 7.35 1.24
C GLN A 140 13.61 7.72 2.41
N MET A 141 13.66 6.97 3.52
CA MET A 141 12.89 7.26 4.72
C MET A 141 13.35 8.57 5.37
N LEU A 142 14.65 8.80 5.52
CA LEU A 142 15.18 10.04 6.10
C LEU A 142 14.80 11.28 5.30
N VAL A 143 14.90 11.19 3.97
CA VAL A 143 14.51 12.29 3.08
C VAL A 143 13.02 12.62 3.19
N ARG A 144 12.17 11.60 3.36
CA ARG A 144 10.70 11.74 3.33
C ARG A 144 10.06 11.97 4.69
N ALA A 145 10.72 11.55 5.76
CA ALA A 145 10.29 11.78 7.15
C ALA A 145 10.64 13.19 7.66
N ALA A 146 11.51 13.93 6.94
CA ALA A 146 11.80 15.31 7.27
C ALA A 146 10.51 16.16 7.25
N PRO A 147 10.25 17.00 8.28
CA PRO A 147 9.07 17.84 8.32
C PRO A 147 8.98 18.70 7.06
N GLN A 148 7.97 18.44 6.22
CA GLN A 148 7.74 19.29 5.07
C GLN A 148 7.06 20.57 5.56
N ALA A 149 7.66 21.71 5.24
CA ALA A 149 7.05 23.00 5.53
C ALA A 149 5.72 23.08 4.77
N ILE A 150 4.61 23.02 5.49
CA ILE A 150 3.28 23.22 4.94
C ILE A 150 3.22 24.68 4.44
N PRO A 151 3.03 24.94 3.13
CA PRO A 151 2.88 26.29 2.62
C PRO A 151 1.66 26.94 3.29
N GLY A 152 1.89 27.86 4.23
CA GLY A 152 0.83 28.56 4.97
C GLY A 152 1.08 28.76 6.47
N GLN A 153 2.03 28.04 7.09
CA GLN A 153 2.24 28.10 8.56
C GLN A 153 3.27 29.12 9.06
N ARG A 154 3.70 30.10 8.24
CA ARG A 154 4.62 31.16 8.69
C ARG A 154 4.09 32.55 8.40
N ALA A 155 3.14 33.02 9.22
CA ALA A 155 2.81 34.45 9.30
C ALA A 155 2.20 34.93 10.64
N GLU A 156 1.84 34.08 11.62
CA GLU A 156 1.07 34.56 12.80
C GLU A 156 1.74 34.36 14.17
N GLY A 157 3.02 33.95 14.23
CA GLY A 157 3.74 33.76 15.50
C GLY A 157 4.61 34.94 15.95
N GLY A 158 4.53 36.10 15.29
CA GLY A 158 5.52 37.18 15.41
C GLY A 158 5.06 38.48 16.05
N ALA A 159 3.91 38.51 16.73
CA ALA A 159 3.39 39.75 17.33
C ALA A 159 2.67 39.50 18.66
N ALA A 160 3.41 39.01 19.66
CA ALA A 160 3.07 39.17 21.08
C ALA A 160 4.25 38.75 21.98
N ALA A 161 5.19 39.67 22.21
CA ALA A 161 5.99 39.82 23.45
C ALA A 161 6.90 41.03 23.32
#